data_AF-A0A1G0YGS1-F1
#
_entry.id   AF-A0A1G0YGS1-F1
#
_cell.length_a   1.000
_cell.length_b   1.000
_cell.length_c   1.000
_cell.angle_alpha   90.00
_cell.angle_beta   90.00
_cell.angle_gamma   90.00
#
_symmetry.space_group_name_H-M   'P 1'
#
loop_
_entity.id
_entity.type
_entity.pdbx_description
1 polymer ?
#
loop_
_entity_poly.entity_id
_entity_poly.type
_entity_poly.pdbx_seq_one_letter_code
_entity_poly.pdbx_strand_id
1 'polypeptide(L)'
;MAIAQVAALSHEKRVIDAALGAVGAGTNKVWNAVSDPVADVDAEILNVIKACAFGSVMGVGVLFGASAWNIFKNAASVRGRFVVGAGGKSGVGLAVPTEQSANQLFIGSPEVRTSYMVYDAQPEGKAAAYSFLLDASVLIFTRMAQPSRLDPSFMKTFRLMNNYMVPSSYMRDDGRVEVAKFDWSEDVKVTNSAAAVRLNISAT
;
A
#
# COMPACT_ATOMS: atom_id res chain seq x y z
N MET A 1 4.19 -4.92 24.17
CA MET A 1 3.60 -5.20 22.83
C MET A 1 2.84 -4.01 22.25
N ALA A 2 2.06 -3.23 23.03
CA ALA A 2 1.34 -2.06 22.53
C ALA A 2 2.23 -0.95 21.91
N ILE A 3 3.37 -0.62 22.52
CA ILE A 3 4.27 0.45 22.04
C ILE A 3 4.81 0.15 20.63
N ALA A 4 5.10 -1.12 20.35
CA ALA A 4 5.62 -1.51 19.05
C ALA A 4 4.57 -1.37 17.93
N GLN A 5 3.31 -1.68 18.24
CA GLN A 5 2.19 -1.55 17.31
C GLN A 5 1.88 -0.07 17.02
N VAL A 6 1.96 0.78 18.05
CA VAL A 6 1.79 2.23 17.89
C VAL A 6 2.91 2.85 17.04
N ALA A 7 4.16 2.44 17.26
CA ALA A 7 5.29 2.89 16.45
C ALA A 7 5.14 2.46 14.98
N ALA A 8 4.73 1.21 14.72
CA ALA A 8 4.48 0.71 13.37
C ALA A 8 3.36 1.50 12.66
N LEU A 9 2.25 1.77 13.35
CA LEU A 9 1.15 2.58 12.81
C LEU A 9 1.61 4.02 12.50
N SER A 10 2.38 4.63 13.40
CA SER A 10 2.94 5.97 13.18
C SER A 10 3.87 6.02 11.98
N HIS A 11 4.70 5.00 11.77
CA HIS A 11 5.55 4.88 10.59
C HIS A 11 4.70 4.75 9.32
N GLU A 12 3.74 3.83 9.30
CA GLU A 12 2.91 3.59 8.13
C GLU A 12 2.13 4.84 7.72
N LYS A 13 1.59 5.59 8.70
CA LYS A 13 0.96 6.89 8.44
C LYS A 13 1.91 7.87 7.78
N ARG A 14 3.13 8.01 8.30
CA ARG A 14 4.15 8.92 7.73
C ARG A 14 4.50 8.53 6.29
N VAL A 15 4.62 7.23 6.01
CA VAL A 15 4.91 6.73 4.66
C VAL A 15 3.76 7.04 3.70
N ILE A 16 2.52 6.75 4.09
CA ILE A 16 1.35 6.98 3.23
C ILE A 16 1.13 8.48 3.03
N ASP A 17 1.23 9.31 4.07
CA ASP A 17 1.09 10.77 3.97
C ASP A 17 2.16 11.36 3.03
N ALA A 18 3.42 10.91 3.15
CA ALA A 18 4.49 11.34 2.25
C ALA A 18 4.26 10.88 0.80
N ALA A 19 3.75 9.66 0.60
CA ALA A 19 3.41 9.14 -0.73
C ALA A 19 2.28 9.95 -1.38
N LEU A 20 1.19 10.21 -0.64
CA LEU A 20 0.06 11.00 -1.09
C LEU A 20 0.46 12.44 -1.39
N GLY A 21 1.32 13.04 -0.55
CA GLY A 21 1.87 14.37 -0.79
C GLY A 21 2.73 14.44 -2.05
N ALA A 22 3.55 13.41 -2.31
CA ALA A 22 4.45 13.37 -3.46
C ALA A 22 3.74 13.15 -4.79
N VAL A 23 2.73 12.28 -4.80
CA VAL A 23 1.95 11.93 -6.00
C VAL A 23 0.83 12.95 -6.25
N GLY A 24 0.39 13.64 -5.20
CA GLY A 24 -0.60 14.71 -5.28
C GLY A 24 -2.03 14.19 -5.43
N ALA A 25 -2.84 14.92 -6.20
CA ALA A 25 -4.28 14.69 -6.31
C ALA A 25 -4.65 13.33 -6.93
N GLY A 26 -3.79 12.78 -7.80
CA GLY A 26 -4.09 11.56 -8.55
C GLY A 26 -5.17 11.74 -9.62
N THR A 27 -5.50 10.64 -10.29
CA THR A 27 -6.50 10.59 -11.37
C THR A 27 -7.77 9.90 -10.88
N ASN A 28 -8.92 10.52 -11.09
CA ASN A 28 -10.20 9.91 -10.73
C ASN A 28 -10.61 8.86 -11.75
N LYS A 29 -11.08 7.71 -11.27
CA LYS A 29 -11.60 6.58 -12.06
C LYS A 29 -12.90 6.08 -11.45
N VAL A 30 -13.88 5.84 -12.32
CA VAL A 30 -15.14 5.20 -11.93
C VAL A 30 -15.09 3.74 -12.35
N TRP A 31 -15.12 2.83 -11.39
CA TRP A 31 -15.13 1.39 -11.60
C TRP A 31 -16.56 0.85 -11.45
N ASN A 32 -17.36 1.06 -12.48
CA ASN A 32 -18.75 0.62 -12.56
C ASN A 32 -18.86 -0.72 -13.33
N ALA A 33 -20.09 -1.13 -13.66
CA ALA A 33 -20.36 -2.42 -14.30
C ALA A 33 -19.74 -2.60 -15.70
N VAL A 34 -19.43 -1.51 -16.42
CA VAL A 34 -18.83 -1.55 -17.76
C VAL A 34 -17.34 -1.20 -17.77
N SER A 35 -16.81 -0.70 -16.66
CA SER A 35 -15.40 -0.37 -16.52
C SER A 35 -14.51 -1.62 -16.48
N ASP A 36 -13.27 -1.47 -16.91
CA ASP A 36 -12.22 -2.49 -16.74
C ASP A 36 -11.12 -1.98 -15.79
N PRO A 37 -11.24 -2.24 -14.47
CA PRO A 37 -10.23 -1.86 -13.49
C PRO A 37 -8.84 -2.44 -13.78
N VAL A 38 -8.78 -3.59 -14.46
CA VAL A 38 -7.49 -4.23 -14.76
C VAL A 38 -6.75 -3.44 -15.82
N ALA A 39 -7.44 -3.04 -16.88
CA ALA A 39 -6.86 -2.22 -17.95
C ALA A 39 -6.39 -0.86 -17.43
N ASP A 40 -7.14 -0.23 -16.52
CA ASP A 40 -6.74 1.02 -15.88
C ASP A 40 -5.43 0.87 -15.08
N VAL A 41 -5.32 -0.18 -14.26
CA VAL A 41 -4.11 -0.45 -13.47
C VAL A 41 -2.93 -0.83 -14.36
N ASP A 42 -3.13 -1.66 -15.38
CA ASP A 42 -2.08 -2.08 -16.32
C ASP A 42 -1.50 -0.89 -17.10
N ALA A 43 -2.36 0.04 -17.53
CA ALA A 43 -1.92 1.27 -18.19
C ALA A 43 -0.97 2.07 -17.29
N GLU A 44 -1.31 2.21 -16.01
CA GLU A 44 -0.48 2.94 -15.06
C GLU A 44 0.79 2.19 -14.66
N ILE A 45 0.76 0.85 -14.58
CA ILE A 45 1.97 0.04 -14.40
C ILE A 45 2.96 0.33 -15.52
N LEU A 46 2.50 0.34 -16.78
CA LEU A 46 3.34 0.65 -17.93
C LEU A 46 3.86 2.10 -17.90
N ASN A 47 3.04 3.06 -17.47
CA ASN A 47 3.46 4.46 -17.35
C ASN A 47 4.57 4.62 -16.32
N VAL A 48 4.42 4.02 -15.15
CA VAL A 48 5.37 4.11 -14.03
C VAL A 48 6.69 3.40 -14.35
N ILE A 49 6.64 2.24 -15.01
CA ILE A 49 7.86 1.56 -15.49
C ILE A 49 8.63 2.42 -16.51
N LYS A 50 7.93 3.12 -17.40
CA LYS A 50 8.60 4.05 -18.34
C LYS A 50 9.20 5.25 -17.61
N ALA A 51 8.46 5.82 -16.65
CA ALA A 51 8.90 6.98 -15.89
C ALA A 51 10.11 6.70 -14.99
N CYS A 52 10.30 5.47 -14.53
CA CYS A 52 11.47 5.10 -13.72
C CYS A 52 12.76 4.92 -14.53
N ALA A 53 12.69 4.91 -15.87
CA ALA A 53 13.80 4.78 -16.83
C ALA A 53 14.69 3.52 -16.71
N PHE A 54 14.36 2.57 -15.82
CA PHE A 54 15.10 1.31 -15.62
C PHE A 54 14.34 0.08 -16.12
N GLY A 55 13.10 0.26 -16.60
CA GLY A 55 12.32 -0.80 -17.23
C GLY A 55 12.02 -1.98 -16.29
N SER A 56 12.05 -3.19 -16.82
CA SER A 56 11.67 -4.44 -16.13
C SER A 56 12.61 -4.88 -15.01
N VAL A 57 13.75 -4.21 -14.82
CA VAL A 57 14.67 -4.49 -13.70
C VAL A 57 14.08 -3.97 -12.38
N MET A 58 13.18 -2.99 -12.46
CA MET A 58 12.44 -2.50 -11.31
C MET A 58 11.20 -3.38 -11.09
N GLY A 59 10.94 -3.74 -9.83
CA GLY A 59 9.66 -4.29 -9.45
C GLY A 59 8.58 -3.20 -9.41
N VAL A 60 7.32 -3.62 -9.42
CA VAL A 60 6.16 -2.72 -9.27
C VAL A 60 5.37 -3.14 -8.05
N GLY A 61 4.99 -2.16 -7.24
CA GLY A 61 4.04 -2.33 -6.15
C GLY A 61 2.70 -1.71 -6.51
N VAL A 62 1.61 -2.40 -6.18
CA VAL A 62 0.25 -1.87 -6.24
C VAL A 62 -0.34 -1.94 -4.84
N LEU A 63 -0.59 -0.78 -4.24
CA LEU A 63 -1.19 -0.67 -2.92
C LEU A 63 -2.63 -0.17 -3.05
N PHE A 64 -3.59 -1.03 -2.75
CA PHE A 64 -5.00 -0.68 -2.67
C PHE A 64 -5.35 -0.10 -1.30
N GLY A 65 -6.18 0.93 -1.29
CA GLY A 65 -6.95 1.29 -0.12
C GLY A 65 -8.13 0.33 0.09
N ALA A 66 -8.65 0.28 1.32
CA ALA A 66 -9.67 -0.69 1.72
C ALA A 66 -10.93 -0.63 0.84
N SER A 67 -11.47 0.56 0.61
CA SER A 67 -12.67 0.73 -0.23
C SER A 67 -12.38 0.51 -1.71
N ALA A 68 -11.23 0.97 -2.21
CA ALA A 68 -10.82 0.72 -3.59
C ALA A 68 -10.68 -0.78 -3.90
N TRP A 69 -10.10 -1.55 -2.97
CA TRP A 69 -10.02 -3.01 -3.07
C TRP A 69 -11.40 -3.67 -3.12
N ASN A 70 -12.32 -3.21 -2.27
CA ASN A 70 -13.69 -3.71 -2.25
C ASN A 70 -14.40 -3.46 -3.59
N ILE A 71 -14.21 -2.29 -4.21
CA ILE A 71 -14.76 -1.98 -5.54
C ILE A 71 -14.12 -2.89 -6.59
N PHE A 72 -12.79 -3.00 -6.59
CA PHE A 72 -12.03 -3.82 -7.54
C PHE A 72 -12.50 -5.27 -7.57
N LYS A 73 -12.50 -5.95 -6.42
CA LYS A 73 -12.81 -7.39 -6.34
C LYS A 73 -14.26 -7.71 -6.72
N ASN A 74 -15.16 -6.73 -6.60
CA ASN A 74 -16.57 -6.89 -6.91
C ASN A 74 -16.94 -6.46 -8.33
N ALA A 75 -16.03 -5.81 -9.07
CA ALA A 75 -16.26 -5.42 -10.46
C ALA A 75 -16.56 -6.64 -11.35
N ALA A 76 -17.57 -6.53 -12.20
CA ALA A 76 -18.04 -7.62 -13.05
C ALA A 76 -16.93 -8.13 -14.00
N SER A 77 -16.16 -7.20 -14.58
CA SER A 77 -15.01 -7.47 -15.44
C SER A 77 -13.86 -8.20 -14.74
N VAL A 78 -13.70 -8.02 -13.42
CA VAL A 78 -12.71 -8.76 -12.62
C VAL A 78 -13.25 -10.14 -12.27
N ARG A 79 -14.48 -10.23 -11.74
CA ARG A 79 -15.11 -11.51 -11.37
C ARG A 79 -15.26 -12.45 -12.57
N GLY A 80 -15.57 -11.91 -13.74
CA GLY A 80 -15.68 -12.66 -14.99
C GLY A 80 -14.36 -13.27 -15.50
N ARG A 81 -13.21 -12.89 -14.93
CA ARG A 81 -11.91 -13.51 -15.22
C ARG A 81 -11.60 -14.70 -14.30
N PHE A 82 -12.34 -14.84 -13.20
CA PHE A 82 -12.20 -15.93 -12.22
C PHE A 82 -13.28 -17.01 -12.39
N VAL A 83 -13.58 -17.38 -13.65
CA VAL A 83 -14.57 -18.42 -13.96
C VAL A 83 -13.93 -19.79 -13.78
N VAL A 84 -14.38 -20.53 -12.77
CA VAL A 84 -14.10 -21.96 -12.66
C VAL A 84 -14.86 -22.64 -13.80
N GLY A 85 -14.16 -23.35 -14.69
CA GLY A 85 -14.73 -23.90 -15.92
C GLY A 85 -16.07 -24.64 -15.72
N ALA A 86 -16.91 -24.63 -16.76
CA ALA A 86 -18.29 -25.13 -16.82
C ALA A 86 -18.48 -26.65 -16.58
N GLY A 87 -17.59 -27.32 -15.84
CA GLY A 87 -17.74 -28.69 -15.34
C GLY A 87 -18.09 -28.78 -13.85
N GLY A 88 -18.10 -27.66 -13.13
CA GLY A 88 -18.53 -27.60 -11.74
C GLY A 88 -20.06 -27.60 -11.65
N LYS A 89 -20.63 -28.68 -11.10
CA LYS A 89 -22.05 -28.79 -10.75
C LYS A 89 -22.60 -27.46 -10.23
N SER A 90 -23.73 -27.02 -10.80
CA SER A 90 -24.58 -25.92 -10.34
C SER A 90 -24.34 -25.55 -8.87
N GLY A 91 -23.71 -24.39 -8.62
CA GLY A 91 -23.60 -23.81 -7.27
C GLY A 91 -22.22 -23.68 -6.64
N VAL A 92 -21.11 -24.00 -7.32
CA VAL A 92 -19.77 -23.73 -6.76
C VAL A 92 -19.34 -22.30 -7.11
N GLY A 93 -19.37 -21.43 -6.10
CA GLY A 93 -19.26 -19.97 -6.22
C GLY A 93 -18.02 -19.47 -6.96
N LEU A 94 -18.18 -18.29 -7.57
CA LEU A 94 -17.08 -17.49 -8.14
C LEU A 94 -15.90 -17.47 -7.17
N ALA A 95 -14.70 -17.80 -7.65
CA ALA A 95 -13.50 -17.66 -6.85
C ALA A 95 -13.38 -16.18 -6.44
N VAL A 96 -13.36 -15.92 -5.14
CA VAL A 96 -13.25 -14.55 -4.61
C VAL A 96 -11.84 -14.05 -4.93
N PRO A 97 -11.68 -12.92 -5.64
CA PRO A 97 -10.36 -12.37 -5.90
C PRO A 97 -9.63 -12.08 -4.58
N THR A 98 -8.42 -12.62 -4.47
CA THR A 98 -7.43 -12.35 -3.41
C THR A 98 -6.31 -11.48 -3.96
N GLU A 99 -5.52 -10.85 -3.08
CA GLU A 99 -4.34 -10.07 -3.48
C GLU A 99 -3.35 -10.93 -4.31
N GLN A 100 -3.21 -12.21 -3.97
CA GLN A 100 -2.37 -13.16 -4.73
C GLN A 100 -2.91 -13.40 -6.15
N SER A 101 -4.23 -13.54 -6.29
CA SER A 101 -4.86 -13.70 -7.61
C SER A 101 -4.78 -12.41 -8.44
N ALA A 102 -4.84 -11.24 -7.80
CA ALA A 102 -4.68 -9.95 -8.46
C ALA A 102 -3.25 -9.73 -8.96
N ASN A 103 -2.23 -10.21 -8.24
CA ASN A 103 -0.84 -10.19 -8.71
C ASN A 103 -0.71 -10.90 -10.07
N GLN A 104 -1.33 -12.06 -10.24
CA GLN A 104 -1.29 -12.80 -11.51
C GLN A 104 -2.12 -12.16 -12.62
N LEU A 105 -3.05 -11.27 -12.26
CA LEU A 105 -3.98 -10.64 -13.20
C LEU A 105 -3.36 -9.44 -13.93
N PHE A 106 -2.47 -8.71 -13.25
CA PHE A 106 -1.84 -7.52 -13.80
C PHE A 106 -0.56 -7.83 -14.59
N ILE A 107 -0.21 -6.94 -15.52
CA ILE A 107 1.02 -7.06 -16.30
C ILE A 107 2.26 -7.00 -15.42
N GLY A 108 3.21 -7.91 -15.65
CA GLY A 108 4.49 -7.94 -14.94
C GLY A 108 4.42 -8.48 -13.51
N SER A 109 3.28 -9.03 -13.07
CA SER A 109 3.11 -9.66 -11.76
C SER A 109 3.59 -8.79 -10.59
N PRO A 110 2.99 -7.59 -10.41
CA PRO A 110 3.39 -6.65 -9.37
C PRO A 110 3.07 -7.19 -7.97
N GLU A 111 3.77 -6.68 -6.96
CA GLU A 111 3.43 -6.97 -5.58
C GLU A 111 2.18 -6.18 -5.17
N VAL A 112 1.04 -6.87 -5.12
CA VAL A 112 -0.25 -6.31 -4.71
C VAL A 112 -0.43 -6.43 -3.21
N ARG A 113 -0.76 -5.32 -2.54
CA ARG A 113 -1.15 -5.29 -1.12
C ARG A 113 -2.36 -4.38 -0.92
N THR A 114 -3.04 -4.56 0.21
CA THR A 114 -4.16 -3.70 0.62
C THR A 114 -3.85 -3.12 1.99
N SER A 115 -3.99 -1.81 2.16
CA SER A 115 -3.88 -1.16 3.48
C SER A 115 -5.23 -1.22 4.18
N TYR A 116 -5.26 -1.94 5.31
CA TYR A 116 -6.42 -2.01 6.22
C TYR A 116 -6.18 -1.24 7.52
N MET A 117 -5.07 -0.49 7.60
CA MET A 117 -4.73 0.28 8.78
C MET A 117 -5.65 1.48 8.93
N VAL A 118 -6.11 1.70 10.15
CA VAL A 118 -6.96 2.83 10.53
C VAL A 118 -6.23 3.72 11.54
N TYR A 119 -6.54 5.01 11.51
CA TYR A 119 -6.06 5.98 12.47
C TYR A 119 -7.23 6.82 12.99
N ASP A 120 -7.10 7.34 14.21
CA ASP A 120 -8.04 8.33 14.71
C ASP A 120 -7.75 9.67 14.04
N ALA A 121 -8.71 10.18 13.28
CA ALA A 121 -8.60 11.45 12.60
C ALA A 121 -8.92 12.65 13.51
N GLN A 122 -9.41 12.40 14.72
CA GLN A 122 -9.77 13.46 15.66
C GLN A 122 -8.59 13.86 16.54
N PRO A 123 -8.51 15.15 16.94
CA PRO A 123 -7.52 15.60 17.89
C PRO A 123 -7.76 14.98 19.27
N GLU A 124 -6.69 14.92 20.09
CA GLU A 124 -6.73 14.39 21.44
C GLU A 124 -7.85 15.04 22.28
N GLY A 125 -8.60 14.22 23.03
CA GLY A 125 -9.70 14.67 23.87
C GLY A 125 -11.05 14.86 23.16
N LYS A 126 -11.16 14.52 21.87
CA LYS A 126 -12.44 14.37 21.16
C LYS A 126 -12.84 12.89 21.05
N ALA A 127 -14.11 12.64 20.73
CA ALA A 127 -14.58 11.29 20.47
C ALA A 127 -13.89 10.75 19.22
N ALA A 128 -13.29 9.56 19.31
CA ALA A 128 -12.52 8.98 18.23
C ALA A 128 -13.35 8.81 16.95
N ALA A 129 -12.78 9.16 15.81
CA ALA A 129 -13.36 8.87 14.49
C ALA A 129 -12.31 8.22 13.61
N TYR A 130 -12.43 6.90 13.46
CA TYR A 130 -11.45 6.11 12.73
C TYR A 130 -11.64 6.23 11.22
N SER A 131 -10.55 6.52 10.53
CA SER A 131 -10.46 6.56 9.07
C SER A 131 -9.36 5.61 8.59
N PHE A 132 -9.53 5.00 7.42
CA PHE A 132 -8.42 4.26 6.79
C PHE A 132 -7.29 5.21 6.41
N LEU A 133 -6.04 4.74 6.52
CA LEU A 133 -4.87 5.49 6.03
C LEU A 133 -4.92 5.66 4.51
N LEU A 134 -5.36 4.62 3.80
CA LEU A 134 -5.64 4.65 2.37
C LEU A 134 -7.01 4.02 2.14
N ASP A 135 -7.97 4.81 1.66
CA ASP A 135 -9.36 4.37 1.54
C ASP A 135 -9.77 4.08 0.08
N ALA A 136 -10.23 5.11 -0.63
CA ALA A 136 -10.67 5.03 -2.02
C ALA A 136 -9.53 5.18 -3.03
N SER A 137 -8.26 5.18 -2.60
CA SER A 137 -7.12 5.41 -3.49
C SER A 137 -6.32 4.14 -3.75
N VAL A 138 -5.72 4.06 -4.93
CA VAL A 138 -4.76 3.02 -5.32
C VAL A 138 -3.44 3.70 -5.66
N LEU A 139 -2.35 3.27 -5.06
CA LEU A 139 -1.00 3.72 -5.38
C LEU A 139 -0.29 2.66 -6.21
N ILE A 140 0.23 3.07 -7.36
CA ILE A 140 1.00 2.22 -8.27
C ILE A 140 2.37 2.85 -8.39
N PHE A 141 3.42 2.11 -8.05
CA PHE A 141 4.77 2.67 -7.94
C PHE A 141 5.86 1.65 -8.26
N THR A 142 7.01 2.10 -8.74
CA THR A 142 8.18 1.21 -8.84
C THR A 142 8.91 1.09 -7.51
N ARG A 143 9.41 -0.12 -7.26
CA ARG A 143 10.23 -0.44 -6.10
C ARG A 143 11.20 -1.56 -6.41
N MET A 144 12.34 -1.55 -5.74
CA MET A 144 13.22 -2.70 -5.68
C MET A 144 12.93 -3.56 -4.44
N ALA A 145 13.08 -4.88 -4.53
CA ALA A 145 12.96 -5.77 -3.39
C ALA A 145 14.06 -5.49 -2.35
N GLN A 146 15.27 -5.25 -2.84
CA GLN A 146 16.46 -4.89 -2.08
C GLN A 146 16.90 -3.49 -2.53
N PRO A 147 16.32 -2.42 -1.98
CA PRO A 147 16.64 -1.07 -2.38
C PRO A 147 18.09 -0.73 -2.03
N SER A 148 18.76 -0.08 -2.97
CA SER A 148 20.10 0.50 -2.83
C SER A 148 19.99 2.03 -2.69
N ARG A 149 21.11 2.73 -2.66
CA ARG A 149 21.08 4.20 -2.76
C ARG A 149 20.87 4.69 -4.20
N LEU A 150 21.17 3.86 -5.20
CA LEU A 150 21.29 4.27 -6.60
C LEU A 150 20.09 3.88 -7.47
N ASP A 151 19.24 2.97 -7.01
CA ASP A 151 18.05 2.58 -7.78
C ASP A 151 17.00 3.69 -7.78
N PRO A 152 16.22 3.83 -8.86
CA PRO A 152 15.22 4.88 -9.02
C PRO A 152 13.87 4.54 -8.38
N SER A 153 13.82 3.77 -7.27
CA SER A 153 12.55 3.49 -6.58
C SER A 153 11.83 4.78 -6.21
N PHE A 154 10.50 4.73 -6.15
CA PHE A 154 9.67 5.89 -5.80
C PHE A 154 10.04 6.50 -4.44
N MET A 155 10.06 5.67 -3.40
CA MET A 155 10.31 6.08 -2.02
C MET A 155 11.19 5.07 -1.30
N LYS A 156 11.96 5.56 -0.32
CA LYS A 156 12.84 4.77 0.53
C LYS A 156 12.73 5.21 1.98
N THR A 157 12.87 4.26 2.89
CA THR A 157 13.01 4.53 4.32
C THR A 157 14.46 4.33 4.71
N PHE A 158 15.15 5.41 5.05
CA PHE A 158 16.51 5.37 5.56
C PHE A 158 16.49 5.08 7.07
N ARG A 159 17.33 4.16 7.52
CA ARG A 159 17.41 3.74 8.92
C ARG A 159 18.87 3.74 9.39
N LEU A 160 19.09 4.11 10.64
CA LEU A 160 20.42 4.03 11.25
C LEU A 160 20.81 2.57 11.49
N MET A 161 22.00 2.18 11.05
CA MET A 161 22.56 0.82 11.22
C MET A 161 21.65 -0.33 10.77
N ASN A 162 20.78 -0.08 9.79
CA ASN A 162 19.80 -1.07 9.27
C ASN A 162 18.82 -1.63 10.34
N ASN A 163 18.71 -1.00 11.50
CA ASN A 163 17.82 -1.43 12.57
C ASN A 163 16.51 -0.65 12.55
N TYR A 164 15.40 -1.34 12.81
CA TYR A 164 14.08 -0.75 12.99
C TYR A 164 13.55 -1.17 14.35
N MET A 165 13.26 -0.19 15.21
CA MET A 165 12.75 -0.39 16.57
C MET A 165 13.64 -1.31 17.41
N VAL A 166 14.72 -0.75 17.97
CA VAL A 166 15.66 -1.48 18.83
C VAL A 166 15.11 -1.50 20.27
N PRO A 167 14.71 -2.67 20.81
CA PRO A 167 14.32 -2.78 22.21
C PRO A 167 15.56 -2.69 23.10
N SER A 168 15.41 -2.04 24.25
CA SER A 168 16.43 -1.98 25.30
C SER A 168 15.74 -1.69 26.64
N SER A 169 16.43 -1.94 27.76
CA SER A 169 15.95 -1.53 29.08
C SER A 169 17.05 -0.84 29.86
N TYR A 170 16.65 0.00 30.81
CA TYR A 170 17.56 0.60 31.79
C TYR A 170 16.85 0.73 33.13
N MET A 171 17.62 0.66 34.22
CA MET A 171 17.12 0.99 35.55
C MET A 171 16.99 2.51 35.66
N ARG A 172 15.84 2.97 36.11
CA ARG A 172 15.64 4.39 36.42
C ARG A 172 16.61 4.80 37.53
N ASP A 173 17.00 6.08 37.56
CA ASP A 173 17.99 6.59 38.53
C ASP A 173 17.60 6.36 40.00
N ASP A 174 16.31 6.15 40.28
CA ASP A 174 15.81 5.82 41.63
C ASP A 174 15.94 4.33 42.02
N GLY A 175 16.35 3.45 41.09
CA GLY A 175 16.53 2.02 41.27
C GLY A 175 15.24 1.22 41.52
N ARG A 176 14.06 1.85 41.41
CA ARG A 176 12.78 1.24 41.81
C ARG A 176 12.04 0.59 40.64
N VAL A 177 12.35 1.00 39.40
CA VAL A 177 11.63 0.55 38.20
C VAL A 177 12.61 0.32 37.06
N GLU A 178 12.44 -0.82 36.37
CA GLU A 178 13.06 -1.07 35.08
C GLU A 178 12.21 -0.46 33.96
N VAL A 179 12.81 0.42 33.16
CA VAL A 179 12.15 1.06 32.03
C VAL A 179 12.51 0.30 30.77
N ALA A 180 11.50 -0.27 30.11
CA ALA A 180 11.63 -0.77 28.75
C ALA A 180 11.51 0.40 27.77
N LYS A 181 12.46 0.50 26.84
CA LYS A 181 12.48 1.51 25.78
C LYS A 181 12.56 0.86 24.39
N PHE A 182 12.10 1.62 23.40
CA PHE A 182 12.27 1.32 21.99
C PHE A 182 12.88 2.54 21.32
N ASP A 183 14.08 2.38 20.78
CA ASP A 183 14.72 3.41 19.97
C ASP A 183 14.34 3.16 18.50
N TRP A 184 13.65 4.11 17.88
CA TRP A 184 13.39 4.09 16.44
C TRP A 184 13.85 5.40 15.81
N SER A 185 14.63 5.28 14.73
CA SER A 185 15.01 6.42 13.90
C SER A 185 14.88 6.02 12.46
N GLU A 186 14.11 6.80 11.73
CA GLU A 186 13.85 6.58 10.32
C GLU A 186 13.67 7.91 9.62
N ASP A 187 14.01 7.93 8.34
CA ASP A 187 13.75 9.06 7.47
C ASP A 187 13.12 8.55 6.17
N VAL A 188 11.85 8.91 5.98
CA VAL A 188 11.08 8.55 4.78
C VAL A 188 11.35 9.61 3.73
N LYS A 189 11.94 9.19 2.60
CA LYS A 189 12.29 10.08 1.49
C LYS A 189 11.67 9.62 0.19
N VAL A 190 11.12 10.60 -0.53
CA VAL A 190 10.72 10.45 -1.92
C VAL A 190 11.97 10.62 -2.78
N THR A 191 12.34 9.57 -3.49
CA THR A 191 13.56 9.53 -4.30
C THR A 191 13.27 9.68 -5.79
N ASN A 192 12.06 9.35 -6.24
CA ASN A 192 11.62 9.55 -7.61
C ASN A 192 10.09 9.68 -7.69
N SER A 193 9.56 10.91 -7.56
CA SER A 193 8.12 11.15 -7.57
C SER A 193 7.42 10.74 -8.87
N ALA A 194 8.13 10.77 -10.01
CA ALA A 194 7.58 10.36 -11.30
C ALA A 194 7.36 8.83 -11.39
N ALA A 195 7.99 8.05 -10.52
CA ALA A 195 7.85 6.60 -10.48
C ALA A 195 6.68 6.12 -9.61
N ALA A 196 5.67 6.97 -9.41
CA ALA A 196 4.42 6.62 -8.77
C ALA A 196 3.24 7.40 -9.34
N VAL A 197 2.08 6.78 -9.27
CA VAL A 197 0.79 7.36 -9.66
C VAL A 197 -0.28 6.93 -8.68
N ARG A 198 -1.30 7.78 -8.54
CA ARG A 198 -2.45 7.58 -7.67
C ARG A 198 -3.70 7.56 -8.52
N LEU A 199 -4.53 6.53 -8.33
CA LEU A 199 -5.90 6.50 -8.82
C LEU A 199 -6.86 6.71 -7.66
N ASN A 200 -7.89 7.54 -7.84
CA ASN A 200 -8.99 7.69 -6.89
C ASN A 200 -10.21 6.98 -7.46
N ILE A 201 -10.72 6.02 -6.72
CA ILE A 201 -11.72 5.06 -7.19
C ILE A 201 -13.08 5.40 -6.59
N SER A 202 -14.09 5.50 -7.45
CA SER A 202 -15.50 5.49 -7.05
C SER A 202 -16.25 4.37 -7.77
N ALA A 203 -17.36 3.92 -7.18
CA ALA A 203 -18.27 2.97 -7.83
C ALA A 203 -19.29 3.65 -8.76
N THR A 204 -19.45 4.98 -8.62
CA THR A 204 -20.39 5.85 -9.34
C THR A 204 -19.74 7.17 -9.69
#